data_AF-A0A7X1NAB1-F1
#
_entry.id   AF-A0A7X1NAB1-F1
#
_cell.length_a   1.000
_cell.length_b   1.000
_cell.length_c   1.000
_cell.angle_alpha   90.00
_cell.angle_beta   90.00
_cell.angle_gamma   90.00
#
_symmetry.space_group_name_H-M   'P 1'
#
loop_
_entity.id
_entity.type
_entity.pdbx_description
1 polymer ?
#
loop_
_entity_poly.entity_id
_entity_poly.type
_entity_poly.pdbx_seq_one_letter_code
_entity_poly.pdbx_strand_id
1 'polypeptide(L)' 'MKLVKITRHHGRYTPGDVAGFDDERAQTLIDSGIAEEHVPETKDDVKAAKGDATKAAAAKG' A
#
# COMPACT_ATOMS: atom_id res chain seq x y z
N MET A 1 -3.73 -11.00 -6.80
CA MET A 1 -2.94 -9.79 -6.48
C MET A 1 -3.85 -8.58 -6.61
N LYS A 2 -4.17 -7.96 -5.48
CA LYS A 2 -5.15 -6.88 -5.35
C LYS A 2 -4.44 -5.62 -4.88
N LEU A 3 -4.72 -4.49 -5.52
CA LEU A 3 -4.20 -3.22 -5.03
C LEU A 3 -5.07 -2.73 -3.88
N VAL A 4 -4.44 -2.22 -2.84
CA VAL A 4 -5.11 -1.53 -1.74
C VAL A 4 -4.39 -0.22 -1.47
N LYS A 5 -5.17 0.79 -1.10
CA LYS A 5 -4.66 2.08 -0.67
C LYS A 5 -4.53 2.05 0.84
N ILE A 6 -3.31 2.21 1.34
CA ILE A 6 -3.05 2.32 2.77
C ILE A 6 -3.65 3.62 3.27
N THR A 7 -4.56 3.55 4.23
CA THR A 7 -5.20 4.72 4.85
C THR A 7 -4.64 4.99 6.24
N ARG A 8 -3.93 4.01 6.81
CA ARG A 8 -3.33 4.09 8.13
C ARG A 8 -1.88 3.66 8.07
N HIS A 9 -1.03 4.32 8.86
CA HIS A 9 0.40 3.99 8.91
C HIS A 9 0.61 2.52 9.29
N HIS A 10 1.27 1.74 8.41
CA HIS A 10 1.52 0.32 8.61
C HIS A 10 2.95 -0.05 8.20
N GLY A 11 3.80 -0.35 9.18
CA GLY A 11 5.20 -0.73 8.92
C GLY A 11 5.94 0.38 8.17
N ARG A 12 6.26 0.17 6.89
CA ARG A 12 6.86 1.19 6.01
C ARG A 12 5.85 2.00 5.19
N TYR A 13 4.58 1.60 5.19
CA TYR A 13 3.56 2.22 4.36
C TYR A 13 2.91 3.38 5.10
N THR A 14 2.74 4.49 4.40
CA THR A 14 2.12 5.70 4.93
C THR A 14 0.68 5.83 4.43
N PRO A 15 -0.19 6.54 5.17
CA PRO A 15 -1.51 6.91 4.68
C PRO A 15 -1.42 7.62 3.33
N GLY A 16 -2.09 7.08 2.31
CA GLY A 16 -2.06 7.55 0.93
C GLY A 16 -1.28 6.64 -0.02
N ASP A 17 -0.43 5.75 0.48
CA ASP A 17 0.37 4.84 -0.33
C ASP A 17 -0.50 3.75 -0.98
N VAL A 18 -0.22 3.37 -2.22
CA VAL A 18 -0.96 2.31 -2.92
C VAL A 18 -0.02 1.13 -3.18
N ALA A 19 -0.38 -0.03 -2.64
CA ALA A 19 0.43 -1.22 -2.73
C ALA A 19 -0.39 -2.45 -3.14
N GLY A 20 0.24 -3.33 -3.92
CA GLY A 20 -0.33 -4.61 -4.33
C GLY A 20 -0.07 -5.68 -3.27
N PHE A 21 -1.14 -6.27 -2.74
CA PHE A 21 -1.07 -7.39 -1.80
C PHE A 21 -1.78 -8.62 -2.37
N ASP A 22 -1.54 -9.77 -1.75
CA ASP A 22 -2.33 -10.95 -2.03
C ASP A 22 -3.77 -10.75 -1.53
N ASP A 23 -4.74 -11.42 -2.15
CA ASP A 23 -6.16 -11.18 -1.91
C ASP A 23 -6.54 -11.41 -0.43
N GLU A 24 -5.97 -12.43 0.23
CA GLU A 24 -6.13 -12.67 1.68
C GLU A 24 -5.56 -11.52 2.54
N ARG A 25 -4.37 -11.02 2.17
CA ARG A 25 -3.67 -9.95 2.91
C ARG A 25 -4.36 -8.61 2.71
N ALA A 26 -4.81 -8.34 1.49
CA ALA A 26 -5.60 -7.16 1.15
C ALA A 26 -6.88 -7.11 1.98
N GLN A 27 -7.64 -8.22 2.01
CA GLN A 27 -8.86 -8.32 2.79
C GLN A 27 -8.59 -8.08 4.29
N THR A 28 -7.53 -8.68 4.84
CA THR A 28 -7.12 -8.47 6.25
C THR A 28 -6.80 -7.01 6.55
N LEU A 29 -6.09 -6.32 5.65
CA LEU A 29 -5.74 -4.89 5.82
C LEU A 29 -6.97 -4.00 5.73
N ILE A 30 -7.92 -4.34 4.86
CA ILE A 30 -9.20 -3.63 4.71
C ILE A 30 -10.07 -3.82 5.96
N ASP A 31 -10.24 -5.06 6.40
CA ASP A 31 -11.03 -5.41 7.58
C ASP A 31 -10.47 -4.76 8.86
N SER A 32 -9.13 -4.69 8.97
CA SER A 32 -8.46 -4.00 10.07
C SER A 32 -8.55 -2.46 10.01
N GLY A 33 -9.13 -1.89 8.94
CA GLY A 33 -9.20 -0.44 8.72
C GLY A 33 -7.83 0.22 8.49
N ILE A 34 -6.87 -0.55 7.96
CA ILE A 34 -5.51 -0.09 7.68
C ILE A 34 -5.36 0.30 6.21
N ALA A 35 -6.11 -0.37 5.34
CA ALA A 35 -6.15 -0.09 3.91
C ALA A 35 -7.60 -0.03 3.41
N GLU A 36 -7.78 0.47 2.20
CA GLU A 36 -9.04 0.42 1.46
C GLU A 36 -8.82 -0.30 0.12
N GLU A 37 -9.86 -0.95 -0.37
CA GLU A 37 -9.84 -1.60 -1.68
C GLU A 37 -9.54 -0.57 -2.77
N HIS A 38 -8.46 -0.77 -3.50
CA HIS A 38 -8.11 0.05 -4.65
C HIS A 38 -8.30 -0.78 -5.90
N VAL A 39 -9.44 -0.60 -6.56
CA VAL A 39 -9.71 -1.21 -7.86
C VAL A 39 -9.15 -0.28 -8.94
N PRO A 40 -8.02 -0.62 -9.61
CA PRO A 40 -7.60 0.14 -10.77
C PRO A 40 -8.61 -0.15 -11.88
N GLU A 41 -9.46 0.82 -12.19
CA GLU A 41 -10.31 0.72 -13.36
C GLU A 41 -9.42 0.60 -14.59
N THR A 42 -9.55 -0.54 -15.25
CA THR A 42 -8.72 -1.04 -16.35
C THR A 42 -8.46 0.02 -17.42
N LYS A 43 -7.29 0.67 -17.33
CA LYS A 43 -6.40 1.19 -18.40
C LYS A 43 -5.59 2.36 -17.79
N ASP A 44 -4.26 2.28 -17.85
CA ASP A 44 -3.33 3.39 -17.61
C ASP A 44 -2.90 3.75 -16.17
N ASP A 45 -2.64 2.77 -15.28
CA ASP A 45 -1.87 3.06 -14.05
C ASP A 45 -0.70 2.09 -13.83
N VAL A 46 0.14 1.99 -14.85
CA VAL A 46 1.51 1.42 -14.75
C VAL A 46 2.45 2.31 -13.92
N LYS A 47 1.96 3.41 -13.31
CA LYS A 47 2.83 4.46 -12.74
C LYS A 47 2.95 4.49 -11.21
N ALA A 48 2.24 3.67 -10.44
CA ALA A 48 2.33 3.70 -8.97
C ALA A 48 3.31 2.69 -8.35
N ALA A 49 3.74 1.66 -9.08
CA ALA A 49 4.67 0.65 -8.55
C ALA A 49 6.16 1.05 -8.64
N LYS A 50 6.47 2.34 -8.84
CA LYS A 50 7.83 2.89 -8.74
C LYS A 50 7.90 3.94 -7.63
N GLY A 51 7.37 3.59 -6.46
CA GLY A 51 7.70 4.24 -5.20
C GLY A 51 8.97 3.64 -4.62
N ASP A 52 10.11 4.09 -5.15
CA ASP A 52 11.39 4.27 -4.46
C ASP A 52 11.50 3.60 -3.08
N ALA A 53 11.87 2.32 -3.04
CA ALA A 53 12.49 1.72 -1.86
C ALA A 53 13.99 2.03 -1.86
N THR A 54 14.36 3.29 -2.06
CA THR A 54 15.74 3.75 -1.90
C THR A 54 15.82 4.74 -0.73
N LYS A 55 16.54 4.29 0.29
CA LYS A 55 17.40 5.08 1.18
C LYS A 55 16.77 5.82 2.38
N ALA A 56 17.04 5.21 3.53
CA ALA A 56 17.62 5.80 4.75
C ALA A 56 16.73 6.47 5.82
N ALA A 57 16.83 5.84 7.01
CA ALA A 57 17.26 6.41 8.30
C ALA A 57 16.23 7.05 9.25
N ALA A 58 16.12 6.45 10.44
CA ALA A 58 16.44 7.05 11.76
C ALA A 58 16.26 5.94 12.82
N ALA A 59 17.29 5.30 13.39
CA ALA A 59 18.12 5.78 14.49
C ALA A 59 17.35 6.60 15.54
N LYS A 60 17.08 6.00 16.72
CA LYS A 60 17.17 6.52 18.12
C LYS A 60 16.78 5.35 19.05
N GLY A 61 17.48 4.99 20.13
CA GLY A 61 18.70 5.49 20.77
C GLY A 61 19.09 4.53 21.89
#